data_AF-A0A353PT31-F1
#
_entry.id   AF-A0A353PT31-F1
#
_cell.length_a   1.000
_cell.length_b   1.000
_cell.length_c   1.000
_cell.angle_alpha   90.00
_cell.angle_beta   90.00
_cell.angle_gamma   90.00
#
_symmetry.space_group_name_H-M   'P 1'
#
loop_
_entity.id
_entity.type
_entity.pdbx_description
1 polymer ?
#
loop_
_entity_poly.entity_id
_entity_poly.type
_entity_poly.pdbx_seq_one_letter_code
_entity_poly.pdbx_strand_id
1 'polypeptide(L)'
;LSKDERKAYEEKNVAHIITKTSVFNGSQIDGMPPLETTRSVDINEFQKTLIKNSQAPIEFINTKENFYSPGKDIISIANINLWESSEALTSTIMHEIMHSTGYESRLGRDIKNTFGTPNYAREELVAEMGTVLQPIQVFLIIIKHI
;
A
#
# COMPACT_ATOMS: atom_id res chain seq x y z
N LEU A 1 -3.02 8.62 -32.16
CA LEU A 1 -1.57 8.61 -31.96
C LEU A 1 -1.17 7.23 -31.50
N SER A 2 -0.20 6.61 -32.17
CA SER A 2 0.48 5.42 -31.64
C SER A 2 1.14 5.78 -30.29
N LYS A 3 1.52 4.77 -29.49
CA LYS A 3 2.28 5.01 -28.25
C LYS A 3 3.56 5.83 -28.52
N ASP A 4 4.21 5.58 -29.65
CA ASP A 4 5.45 6.25 -30.04
C ASP A 4 5.21 7.71 -30.47
N GLU A 5 4.14 7.97 -31.23
CA GLU A 5 3.76 9.34 -31.61
C GLU A 5 3.36 10.18 -30.40
N ARG A 6 2.69 9.56 -29.42
CA ARG A 6 2.30 10.23 -28.17
C ARG A 6 3.52 10.56 -27.31
N LYS A 7 4.45 9.62 -27.18
CA LYS A 7 5.72 9.82 -26.47
C LYS A 7 6.57 10.92 -27.12
N ALA A 8 6.70 10.90 -28.45
CA ALA A 8 7.45 11.93 -29.19
C ALA A 8 6.81 13.33 -29.05
N TYR A 9 5.48 13.40 -29.02
CA TYR A 9 4.77 14.65 -28.74
C TYR A 9 5.03 15.12 -27.30
N GLU A 10 4.98 14.24 -26.31
CA GLU A 10 5.23 14.58 -24.91
C GLU A 10 6.68 15.06 -24.71
N GLU A 11 7.68 14.35 -25.22
CA GLU A 11 9.09 14.73 -25.14
C GLU A 11 9.38 16.11 -25.75
N LYS A 12 8.64 16.48 -26.81
CA LYS A 12 8.82 17.76 -27.50
C LYS A 12 8.03 18.92 -26.88
N ASN A 13 6.85 18.64 -26.29
CA ASN A 13 5.88 19.68 -25.92
C ASN A 13 5.57 19.75 -24.42
N VAL A 14 6.08 18.80 -23.61
CA VAL A 14 5.88 18.78 -22.16
C VAL A 14 7.20 19.10 -21.47
N ALA A 15 7.20 20.15 -20.65
CA ALA A 15 8.28 20.41 -19.71
C ALA A 15 7.85 19.97 -18.31
N HIS A 16 8.61 19.06 -17.70
CA HIS A 16 8.42 18.72 -16.29
C HIS A 16 9.05 19.81 -15.41
N ILE A 17 8.22 20.51 -14.65
CA ILE A 17 8.69 21.50 -13.67
C ILE A 17 8.73 20.83 -12.30
N ILE A 18 9.92 20.73 -11.72
CA ILE A 18 10.14 20.24 -10.35
C ILE A 18 10.64 21.43 -9.53
N THR A 19 9.83 21.91 -8.59
CA THR A 19 10.20 23.01 -7.68
C THR A 19 10.55 22.48 -6.30
N LYS A 20 11.35 23.24 -5.55
CA LYS A 20 11.69 22.96 -4.16
C LYS A 20 11.07 24.03 -3.28
N THR A 21 10.53 23.61 -2.15
CA THR A 21 9.97 24.53 -1.14
C THR A 21 10.54 24.14 0.22
N SER A 22 11.01 25.13 0.97
CA SER A 22 11.40 24.94 2.36
C SER A 22 10.16 24.84 3.24
N VAL A 23 10.12 23.81 4.09
CA VAL A 23 9.07 23.61 5.09
C VAL A 23 9.70 23.51 6.47
N PHE A 24 8.96 23.91 7.50
CA PHE A 24 9.39 23.87 8.90
C PHE A 24 8.35 23.07 9.69
N ASN A 25 8.80 22.23 10.61
CA ASN A 25 7.93 21.55 11.56
C ASN A 25 7.27 22.60 12.47
N GLY A 26 6.02 22.37 12.92
CA GLY A 26 5.33 23.29 13.83
C GLY A 26 6.10 23.58 15.13
N SER A 27 6.94 22.64 15.60
CA SER A 27 7.80 22.84 16.76
C SER A 27 8.94 23.84 16.54
N GLN A 28 9.22 24.21 15.29
CA GLN A 28 10.25 25.18 14.91
C GLN A 28 9.69 26.60 14.79
N ILE A 29 8.41 26.82 15.11
CA ILE A 29 7.70 28.10 14.92
C ILE A 29 7.14 28.58 16.26
N ASP A 30 7.60 29.76 16.70
CA ASP A 30 7.08 30.40 17.92
C ASP A 30 5.58 30.75 17.77
N GLY A 31 4.80 30.46 18.80
CA GLY A 31 3.36 30.74 18.83
C GLY A 31 2.49 29.72 18.08
N MET A 32 3.07 28.62 17.58
CA MET A 32 2.28 27.53 16.98
C MET A 32 1.36 26.89 18.04
N PRO A 33 0.06 26.68 17.74
CA PRO A 33 -0.81 25.96 18.65
C PRO A 33 -0.29 24.54 18.90
N PRO A 34 -0.53 23.97 20.10
CA PRO A 34 -0.14 22.60 20.39
C PRO A 34 -0.81 21.64 19.39
N LEU A 35 -0.06 20.63 18.96
CA LEU A 35 -0.60 19.59 18.10
C LEU A 35 -1.70 18.86 18.85
N GLU A 36 -2.91 18.86 18.31
CA GLU A 36 -4.00 18.01 18.81
C GLU A 36 -3.68 16.56 18.48
N THR A 37 -2.95 15.88 19.37
CA THR A 37 -2.69 14.45 19.25
C THR A 37 -3.76 13.66 19.98
N THR A 38 -4.81 13.23 19.29
CA THR A 38 -5.60 12.06 19.68
C THR A 38 -6.47 11.58 18.53
N ARG A 39 -5.96 10.61 17.77
CA ARG A 39 -6.82 9.60 17.17
C ARG A 39 -6.30 8.23 17.58
N SER A 40 -6.83 7.73 18.69
CA SER A 40 -6.74 6.31 18.98
C SER A 40 -7.55 5.59 17.89
N VAL A 41 -6.93 4.62 17.23
CA VAL A 41 -7.65 3.74 16.33
C VAL A 41 -7.81 2.39 17.01
N ASP A 42 -9.03 1.88 17.01
CA ASP A 42 -9.28 0.48 17.29
C ASP A 42 -8.74 -0.37 16.13
N ILE A 43 -7.61 -1.02 16.38
CA ILE A 43 -6.91 -1.87 15.41
C ILE A 43 -7.78 -3.04 14.96
N ASN A 44 -8.63 -3.59 15.84
CA ASN A 44 -9.48 -4.72 15.47
C ASN A 44 -10.58 -4.29 14.49
N GLU A 45 -11.20 -3.12 14.70
CA GLU A 45 -12.17 -2.56 13.76
C GLU A 45 -11.51 -2.16 12.43
N PHE A 46 -10.30 -1.63 12.48
CA PHE A 46 -9.53 -1.35 11.27
C PHE A 46 -9.19 -2.64 10.51
N GLN A 47 -8.73 -3.69 11.18
CA GLN A 47 -8.43 -4.98 10.58
C GLN A 47 -9.66 -5.58 9.88
N LYS A 48 -10.82 -5.57 10.55
CA LYS A 48 -12.08 -6.01 9.94
C LYS A 48 -12.41 -5.20 8.69
N THR A 49 -12.17 -3.89 8.75
CA THR A 49 -12.37 -2.99 7.61
C THR A 49 -11.42 -3.33 6.46
N LEU A 50 -10.13 -3.58 6.73
CA LEU A 50 -9.16 -4.02 5.73
C LEU A 50 -9.63 -5.31 5.03
N ILE A 51 -9.95 -6.34 5.82
CA ILE A 51 -10.34 -7.66 5.31
C ILE A 51 -11.60 -7.54 4.45
N LYS A 52 -12.61 -6.81 4.93
CA LYS A 52 -13.89 -6.64 4.22
C LYS A 52 -13.74 -5.90 2.89
N ASN A 53 -12.83 -4.95 2.81
CA ASN A 53 -12.69 -4.05 1.67
C ASN A 53 -11.56 -4.48 0.72
N SER A 54 -10.72 -5.45 1.07
CA SER A 54 -9.70 -5.97 0.16
C SER A 54 -10.30 -6.39 -1.18
N GLN A 55 -9.70 -5.93 -2.28
CA GLN A 55 -10.14 -6.30 -3.63
C GLN A 55 -9.73 -7.74 -4.00
N ALA A 56 -8.65 -8.25 -3.40
CA ALA A 56 -8.28 -9.67 -3.48
C ALA A 56 -8.87 -10.41 -2.27
N PRO A 57 -9.48 -11.59 -2.45
CA PRO A 57 -9.94 -12.44 -1.35
C PRO A 57 -8.79 -12.75 -0.38
N ILE A 58 -9.08 -12.65 0.92
CA ILE A 58 -8.15 -13.01 1.99
C ILE A 58 -8.60 -14.34 2.59
N GLU A 59 -7.72 -15.34 2.56
CA GLU A 59 -7.94 -16.67 3.08
C GLU A 59 -6.97 -16.97 4.22
N PHE A 60 -7.50 -17.49 5.32
CA PHE A 60 -6.69 -17.97 6.44
C PHE A 60 -6.37 -19.45 6.24
N ILE A 61 -5.09 -19.78 6.09
CA ILE A 61 -4.61 -21.12 5.79
C ILE A 61 -3.72 -21.67 6.92
N ASN A 62 -3.66 -23.00 7.03
CA ASN A 62 -2.83 -23.68 8.02
C ASN A 62 -1.38 -23.83 7.54
N THR A 63 -0.74 -22.71 7.22
CA THR A 63 0.69 -22.62 6.89
C THR A 63 1.36 -21.57 7.78
N LYS A 64 2.68 -21.47 7.69
CA LYS A 64 3.45 -20.41 8.37
C LYS A 64 3.76 -19.22 7.46
N GLU A 65 3.32 -19.27 6.21
CA GLU A 65 3.67 -18.31 5.17
C GLU A 65 2.48 -17.39 4.89
N ASN A 66 2.78 -16.11 4.73
CA ASN A 66 1.84 -15.08 4.31
C ASN A 66 2.30 -14.59 2.95
N PHE A 67 1.38 -14.49 1.99
CA PHE A 67 1.71 -14.01 0.66
C PHE A 67 0.46 -13.66 -0.13
N TYR A 68 0.60 -12.69 -1.01
CA TYR A 68 -0.26 -12.50 -2.15
C TYR A 68 0.16 -13.40 -3.32
N SER A 69 -0.80 -14.02 -3.99
CA SER A 69 -0.58 -14.86 -5.17
C SER A 69 -1.06 -14.16 -6.45
N PRO A 70 -0.16 -13.53 -7.24
CA PRO A 70 -0.54 -12.83 -8.46
C PRO A 70 -1.17 -13.72 -9.54
N GLY A 71 -0.97 -15.04 -9.46
CA GLY A 71 -1.55 -15.99 -10.41
C GLY A 71 -3.01 -16.36 -10.11
N LYS A 72 -3.41 -16.29 -8.83
CA LYS A 72 -4.77 -16.64 -8.37
C LYS A 72 -5.59 -15.43 -7.96
N ASP A 73 -4.93 -14.29 -7.80
CA ASP A 73 -5.47 -13.10 -7.16
C ASP A 73 -6.01 -13.35 -5.74
N ILE A 74 -5.24 -14.05 -4.90
CA ILE A 74 -5.64 -14.41 -3.53
C ILE A 74 -4.54 -13.99 -2.55
N ILE A 75 -4.93 -13.45 -1.41
CA ILE A 75 -4.07 -13.22 -0.24
C ILE A 75 -4.22 -14.41 0.71
N SER A 76 -3.12 -15.07 1.01
CA SER A 76 -3.05 -16.16 1.97
C SER A 76 -2.38 -15.69 3.25
N ILE A 77 -3.06 -15.88 4.37
CA ILE A 77 -2.59 -15.47 5.70
C ILE A 77 -2.55 -16.70 6.61
N ALA A 78 -1.47 -16.84 7.37
CA ALA A 78 -1.32 -17.87 8.38
C ALA A 78 -2.47 -17.78 9.41
N ASN A 79 -2.90 -18.94 9.93
CA ASN A 79 -3.98 -19.04 10.91
C ASN A 79 -3.87 -17.98 12.02
N ILE A 80 -4.98 -17.31 12.32
CA ILE A 80 -5.05 -16.19 13.28
C ILE A 80 -4.46 -16.52 14.66
N ASN A 81 -4.51 -17.79 15.08
CA ASN A 81 -3.98 -18.26 16.35
C ASN A 81 -2.44 -18.31 16.42
N LEU A 82 -1.75 -18.12 15.29
CA LEU A 82 -0.28 -18.13 15.20
C LEU A 82 0.34 -16.73 15.39
N TRP A 83 -0.48 -15.69 15.53
CA TRP A 83 -0.03 -14.31 15.61
C TRP A 83 0.15 -13.85 17.05
N GLU A 84 1.21 -13.08 17.28
CA GLU A 84 1.56 -12.53 18.59
C GLU A 84 0.72 -11.31 19.00
N SER A 85 0.17 -10.58 18.01
CA SER A 85 -0.63 -9.37 18.25
C SER A 85 -1.57 -9.06 17.06
N SER A 86 -2.64 -8.29 17.31
CA SER A 86 -3.53 -7.81 16.23
C SER A 86 -2.79 -6.84 15.30
N GLU A 87 -1.83 -6.09 15.82
CA GLU A 87 -0.98 -5.15 15.09
C GLU A 87 -0.11 -5.87 14.07
N ALA A 88 0.58 -6.93 14.47
CA ALA A 88 1.43 -7.72 13.59
C ALA A 88 0.59 -8.33 12.45
N LEU A 89 -0.56 -8.92 12.78
CA LEU A 89 -1.47 -9.49 11.80
C LEU A 89 -2.01 -8.42 10.84
N THR A 90 -2.43 -7.27 11.37
CA THR A 90 -2.96 -6.16 10.57
C THR A 90 -1.92 -5.60 9.62
N SER A 91 -0.68 -5.44 10.09
CA SER A 91 0.45 -4.98 9.27
C SER A 91 0.72 -5.94 8.12
N THR A 92 0.78 -7.25 8.39
CA THR A 92 1.00 -8.25 7.33
C THR A 92 -0.17 -8.30 6.35
N ILE A 93 -1.42 -8.29 6.81
CA ILE A 93 -2.58 -8.22 5.90
C ILE A 93 -2.45 -7.00 4.98
N MET A 94 -2.08 -5.84 5.54
CA MET A 94 -1.96 -4.62 4.76
C MET A 94 -0.84 -4.69 3.72
N HIS A 95 0.31 -5.27 4.08
CA HIS A 95 1.42 -5.53 3.18
C HIS A 95 0.96 -6.39 1.98
N GLU A 96 0.25 -7.50 2.22
CA GLU A 96 -0.25 -8.35 1.13
C GLU A 96 -1.34 -7.67 0.29
N ILE A 97 -2.18 -6.82 0.90
CA ILE A 97 -3.12 -5.97 0.16
C ILE A 97 -2.34 -5.04 -0.78
N MET A 98 -1.23 -4.43 -0.35
CA MET A 98 -0.44 -3.54 -1.19
C MET A 98 0.14 -4.28 -2.40
N HIS A 99 0.62 -5.51 -2.24
CA HIS A 99 0.97 -6.37 -3.37
C HIS A 99 -0.22 -6.62 -4.30
N SER A 100 -1.39 -6.92 -3.73
CA SER A 100 -2.58 -7.19 -4.53
C SER A 100 -2.96 -6.03 -5.44
N THR A 101 -2.73 -4.78 -5.04
CA THR A 101 -3.02 -3.59 -5.89
C THR A 101 -2.25 -3.60 -7.22
N GLY A 102 -1.14 -4.35 -7.32
CA GLY A 102 -0.36 -4.47 -8.55
C GLY A 102 -0.98 -5.38 -9.62
N TYR A 103 -2.07 -6.09 -9.32
CA TYR A 103 -2.74 -6.98 -10.27
C TYR A 103 -3.18 -6.25 -11.55
N GLU A 104 -3.30 -7.01 -12.65
CA GLU A 104 -3.49 -6.48 -14.01
C GLU A 104 -4.76 -5.63 -14.18
N SER A 105 -5.84 -5.96 -13.47
CA SER A 105 -7.09 -5.18 -13.49
C SER A 105 -7.09 -3.98 -12.55
N ARG A 106 -6.03 -3.80 -11.74
CA ARG A 106 -5.86 -2.74 -10.75
C ARG A 106 -4.80 -1.73 -11.23
N LEU A 107 -3.65 -1.64 -10.56
CA LEU A 107 -2.57 -0.73 -10.98
C LEU A 107 -1.67 -1.31 -12.08
N GLY A 108 -1.80 -2.61 -12.40
CA GLY A 108 -1.08 -3.25 -13.50
C GLY A 108 0.45 -3.12 -13.38
N ARG A 109 0.98 -3.28 -12.17
CA ARG A 109 2.44 -3.27 -11.93
C ARG A 109 3.05 -4.62 -12.29
N ASP A 110 4.34 -4.62 -12.60
CA ASP A 110 5.09 -5.85 -12.79
C ASP A 110 5.45 -6.47 -11.44
N ILE A 111 4.52 -7.28 -10.92
CA ILE A 111 4.64 -7.93 -9.60
C ILE A 111 5.00 -9.42 -9.70
N LYS A 112 5.07 -9.98 -10.92
CA LYS A 112 5.43 -11.38 -11.16
C LYS A 112 6.95 -11.52 -11.25
N ASN A 113 7.62 -11.22 -10.13
CA ASN A 113 9.08 -11.19 -10.03
C ASN A 113 9.62 -12.47 -9.39
N THR A 114 10.89 -12.77 -9.67
CA THR A 114 11.61 -13.86 -8.99
C THR A 114 12.24 -13.34 -7.71
N PHE A 115 12.08 -14.07 -6.61
CA PHE A 115 12.69 -13.76 -5.32
C PHE A 115 14.20 -13.46 -5.46
N GLY A 116 14.68 -12.43 -4.76
CA GLY A 116 16.08 -12.00 -4.78
C GLY A 116 16.49 -11.16 -6.00
N THR A 117 15.58 -10.86 -6.92
CA THR A 117 15.86 -9.95 -8.04
C THR A 117 15.66 -8.48 -7.67
N PRO A 118 16.27 -7.52 -8.40
CA PRO A 118 16.02 -6.10 -8.18
C PRO A 118 14.55 -5.69 -8.38
N ASN A 119 13.83 -6.32 -9.30
CA ASN A 119 12.41 -6.05 -9.51
C ASN A 119 11.56 -6.56 -8.34
N TYR A 120 11.89 -7.74 -7.80
CA TYR A 120 11.29 -8.24 -6.58
C TYR A 120 11.50 -7.27 -5.41
N ALA A 121 12.75 -6.85 -5.16
CA ALA A 121 13.05 -5.88 -4.09
C ALA A 121 12.34 -4.53 -4.27
N ARG A 122 12.13 -4.09 -5.52
CA ARG A 122 11.35 -2.88 -5.81
C ARG A 122 9.88 -3.06 -5.42
N GLU A 123 9.28 -4.20 -5.74
CA GLU A 123 7.87 -4.46 -5.40
C GLU A 123 7.68 -4.61 -3.88
N GLU A 124 8.60 -5.27 -3.17
CA GLU A 124 8.63 -5.30 -1.71
C GLU A 124 8.72 -3.89 -1.11
N LEU A 125 9.57 -3.02 -1.66
CA LEU A 125 9.66 -1.62 -1.22
C LEU A 125 8.35 -0.86 -1.48
N VAL A 126 7.69 -1.10 -2.61
CA VAL A 126 6.38 -0.50 -2.91
C VAL A 126 5.33 -0.98 -1.91
N ALA A 127 5.30 -2.28 -1.60
CA ALA A 127 4.37 -2.84 -0.64
C ALA A 127 4.60 -2.28 0.76
N GLU A 128 5.86 -2.24 1.22
CA GLU A 128 6.21 -1.75 2.55
C GLU A 128 5.97 -0.24 2.69
N MET A 129 6.37 0.57 1.71
CA MET A 129 6.06 2.01 1.70
C MET A 129 4.56 2.26 1.61
N GLY A 130 3.84 1.43 0.86
CA GLY A 130 2.38 1.44 0.83
C GLY A 130 1.81 1.23 2.23
N THR A 131 2.28 0.21 2.96
CA THR A 131 1.86 -0.07 4.32
C THR A 131 2.15 1.08 5.28
N VAL A 132 3.33 1.68 5.21
CA VAL A 132 3.72 2.79 6.12
C VAL A 132 2.99 4.09 5.80
N LEU A 133 2.77 4.40 4.53
CA LEU A 133 2.20 5.69 4.10
C LEU A 133 0.69 5.76 4.27
N GLN A 134 -0.01 4.63 4.44
CA GLN A 134 -1.45 4.65 4.69
C GLN A 134 -1.72 5.06 6.13
N PRO A 135 -2.31 6.24 6.39
CA PRO A 135 -2.90 6.48 7.69
C PRO A 135 -4.08 5.53 7.82
N ILE A 136 -4.19 4.88 8.98
CA ILE A 136 -5.28 3.96 9.35
C ILE A 136 -6.70 4.54 9.04
N GLN A 137 -6.84 5.85 8.80
CA GLN A 137 -8.09 6.51 8.44
C GLN A 137 -8.40 6.64 6.92
N VAL A 138 -7.42 6.56 6.01
CA VAL A 138 -7.62 6.92 4.58
C VAL A 138 -8.13 5.75 3.73
N PHE A 139 -7.99 4.51 4.22
CA PHE A 139 -8.35 3.29 3.49
C PHE A 139 -9.84 3.23 3.07
N LEU A 140 -10.75 3.87 3.82
CA LEU A 140 -12.19 3.88 3.51
C LEU A 140 -12.55 4.68 2.24
N ILE A 141 -11.68 5.58 1.77
CA ILE A 141 -11.99 6.45 0.61
C ILE A 141 -11.52 5.81 -0.70
N ILE A 142 -10.36 5.15 -0.69
CA ILE A 142 -9.74 4.57 -1.90
C ILE A 142 -10.51 3.34 -2.37
N ILE A 143 -10.99 2.48 -1.47
CA ILE A 143 -11.68 1.25 -1.90
C ILE A 143 -13.07 1.51 -2.47
N LYS A 144 -13.73 2.62 -2.10
CA LYS A 144 -15.05 2.95 -2.65
C LYS A 144 -15.02 3.51 -4.08
N HIS A 145 -13.86 3.90 -4.60
CA HIS A 145 -13.76 4.67 -5.84
C HIS A 145 -12.74 4.15 -6.86
N ILE A 146 -12.18 2.96 -6.63
CA ILE A 146 -11.44 2.16 -7.62
C ILE A 146 -12.20 0.85 -7.80
#